data_AF-A0A534V7U8-F1
#
_entry.id   AF-A0A534V7U8-F1
#
_cell.length_a   1.000
_cell.length_b   1.000
_cell.length_c   1.000
_cell.angle_alpha   90.00
_cell.angle_beta   90.00
_cell.angle_gamma   90.00
#
_symmetry.space_group_name_H-M   'P 1'
#
loop_
_entity.id
_entity.type
_entity.pdbx_description
1 polymer ?
#
loop_
_entity_poly.entity_id
_entity_poly.type
_entity_poly.pdbx_seq_one_letter_code
_entity_poly.pdbx_strand_id
1 'polypeptide(L)'
;MAKSASKFGFVECADLISEQKYGGALKLFQRAVNKFLDSKSSPKRTEIARQLQQIGSALEETLKKAYGDKWESEIPKYADEGKHLACSFCGKHQQEVRKMIAGPSVHICDECVKLCGGIMAEELEAAKGSDATSKKPVGDAKEDRLCGICMEARETEELIFLPHAAYMCAGCLEDIQTVRDKHGEK
;
A
#
# COMPACT_ATOMS: atom_id res chain seq x y z
N MET A 1 -23.06 16.11 4.84
CA MET A 1 -23.65 15.22 3.81
C MET A 1 -23.44 13.72 4.12
N ALA A 2 -23.52 13.28 5.38
CA ALA A 2 -23.09 11.92 5.79
C ALA A 2 -24.24 10.89 5.99
N LYS A 3 -25.52 11.30 5.99
CA LYS A 3 -26.64 10.40 6.33
C LYS A 3 -27.00 9.37 5.25
N SER A 4 -26.51 9.52 4.01
CA SER A 4 -26.87 8.63 2.92
C SER A 4 -25.99 7.38 2.82
N ALA A 5 -24.74 7.43 3.28
CA ALA A 5 -23.80 6.31 3.18
C ALA A 5 -24.18 5.14 4.10
N SER A 6 -24.68 5.43 5.30
CA SER A 6 -25.18 4.44 6.27
C SER A 6 -26.43 3.69 5.78
N LYS A 7 -27.18 4.23 4.80
CA LYS A 7 -28.41 3.59 4.28
C LYS A 7 -28.13 2.33 3.43
N PHE A 8 -26.90 2.23 2.92
CA PHE A 8 -26.50 1.19 1.97
C PHE A 8 -25.49 0.20 2.55
N GLY A 9 -25.01 0.38 3.78
CA GLY A 9 -24.16 -0.61 4.45
C GLY A 9 -22.65 -0.43 4.21
N PHE A 10 -22.20 0.64 3.55
CA PHE A 10 -20.79 0.77 3.17
C PHE A 10 -19.84 0.93 4.37
N VAL A 11 -20.33 1.40 5.53
CA VAL A 11 -19.53 1.51 6.76
C VAL A 11 -19.23 0.11 7.31
N GLU A 12 -20.24 -0.75 7.33
CA GLU A 12 -20.14 -2.15 7.76
C GLU A 12 -19.20 -2.96 6.86
N CYS A 13 -19.04 -2.56 5.60
CA CYS A 13 -18.06 -3.15 4.70
C CYS A 13 -16.62 -2.86 5.15
N ALA A 14 -16.34 -1.64 5.63
CA ALA A 14 -15.01 -1.25 6.10
C ALA A 14 -14.64 -1.96 7.41
N ASP A 15 -15.61 -2.15 8.30
CA ASP A 15 -15.43 -2.92 9.53
C ASP A 15 -15.05 -4.38 9.23
N LEU A 16 -15.76 -5.01 8.28
CA LEU A 16 -15.45 -6.39 7.86
C LEU A 16 -14.07 -6.54 7.22
N ILE A 17 -13.59 -5.53 6.48
CA ILE A 17 -12.23 -5.53 5.93
C ILE A 17 -11.20 -5.45 7.06
N SER A 18 -11.45 -4.60 8.05
CA SER A 18 -10.57 -4.44 9.22
C SER A 18 -10.51 -5.72 10.06
N GLU A 19 -11.61 -6.45 10.16
CA GLU A 19 -11.70 -7.76 10.81
C GLU A 19 -11.20 -8.93 9.93
N GLN A 20 -10.61 -8.64 8.76
CA GLN A 20 -10.14 -9.64 7.78
C GLN A 20 -11.22 -10.63 7.33
N LYS A 21 -12.48 -10.20 7.31
CA LYS A 21 -13.65 -10.95 6.84
C LYS A 21 -13.97 -10.56 5.39
N TYR A 22 -13.03 -10.79 4.48
CA TYR A 22 -13.10 -10.33 3.08
C TYR A 22 -14.30 -10.88 2.31
N GLY A 23 -14.70 -12.13 2.53
CA GLY A 23 -15.90 -12.71 1.92
C GLY A 23 -17.19 -11.99 2.36
N GLY A 24 -17.29 -11.70 3.65
CA GLY A 24 -18.38 -10.90 4.21
C GLY A 24 -18.41 -9.49 3.63
N ALA A 25 -17.25 -8.84 3.55
CA ALA A 25 -17.11 -7.50 3.00
C ALA A 25 -17.55 -7.45 1.52
N LEU A 26 -17.09 -8.39 0.69
CA LEU A 26 -17.43 -8.44 -0.74
C LEU A 26 -18.93 -8.65 -0.96
N LYS A 27 -19.54 -9.60 -0.24
CA LYS A 27 -20.99 -9.86 -0.29
C LYS A 27 -21.80 -8.63 0.11
N LEU A 28 -21.36 -7.94 1.17
CA LEU A 28 -22.03 -6.75 1.67
C LEU A 28 -21.92 -5.60 0.68
N PHE A 29 -20.74 -5.39 0.10
CA PHE A 29 -20.50 -4.41 -0.96
C PHE A 29 -21.37 -4.66 -2.19
N GLN A 30 -21.36 -5.87 -2.75
CA GLN A 30 -22.17 -6.22 -3.92
C GLN A 30 -23.68 -6.00 -3.65
N ARG A 31 -24.16 -6.36 -2.45
CA ARG A 31 -25.55 -6.09 -2.03
C ARG A 31 -25.85 -4.59 -1.95
N ALA A 32 -24.94 -3.81 -1.39
CA ALA A 32 -25.08 -2.35 -1.27
C ALA A 32 -25.20 -1.69 -2.65
N VAL A 33 -24.36 -2.11 -3.59
CA VAL A 33 -24.36 -1.64 -4.98
C VAL A 33 -25.65 -2.03 -5.70
N ASN A 34 -26.13 -3.27 -5.55
CA ASN A 34 -27.41 -3.71 -6.14
C ASN A 34 -28.59 -2.87 -5.61
N LYS A 35 -28.68 -2.69 -4.28
CA LYS A 35 -29.71 -1.85 -3.67
C LYS A 35 -29.66 -0.39 -4.16
N PHE A 36 -28.47 0.10 -4.49
CA PHE A 36 -28.29 1.42 -5.07
C PHE A 36 -28.75 1.48 -6.53
N LEU A 37 -28.45 0.46 -7.34
CA LEU A 37 -28.96 0.34 -8.72
C LEU A 37 -30.49 0.27 -8.76
N ASP A 38 -31.11 -0.42 -7.81
CA ASP A 38 -32.57 -0.53 -7.68
C ASP A 38 -33.23 0.77 -7.20
N SER A 39 -32.46 1.64 -6.53
CA SER A 39 -32.95 2.96 -6.13
C SER A 39 -33.04 3.85 -7.37
N LYS A 40 -34.12 4.65 -7.49
CA LYS A 40 -34.32 5.65 -8.57
C LYS A 40 -33.25 6.76 -8.50
N SER A 41 -32.04 6.41 -8.88
CA SER A 41 -30.85 7.25 -8.89
C SER A 41 -30.67 7.91 -10.26
N SER A 42 -29.87 8.99 -10.30
CA SER A 42 -29.57 9.67 -11.56
C SER A 42 -28.75 8.77 -12.50
N PRO A 43 -28.84 8.94 -13.83
CA PRO A 43 -28.13 8.12 -14.80
C PRO A 43 -26.62 8.00 -14.53
N LYS A 44 -25.98 9.11 -14.14
CA LYS A 44 -24.55 9.15 -13.78
C LYS A 44 -24.22 8.30 -12.54
N ARG A 45 -25.10 8.28 -11.55
CA ARG A 45 -24.94 7.47 -10.34
C ARG A 45 -25.15 5.99 -10.63
N THR A 46 -26.11 5.66 -11.49
CA THR A 46 -26.36 4.29 -11.94
C THR A 46 -25.17 3.72 -12.71
N GLU A 47 -24.52 4.52 -13.57
CA GLU A 47 -23.32 4.06 -14.29
C GLU A 47 -22.16 3.76 -13.35
N ILE A 48 -21.89 4.63 -12.37
CA ILE A 48 -20.86 4.36 -11.35
C ILE A 48 -21.18 3.07 -10.58
N ALA A 49 -22.43 2.87 -10.19
CA ALA A 49 -22.84 1.66 -9.49
C ALA A 49 -22.70 0.41 -10.37
N ARG A 50 -22.97 0.50 -11.67
CA ARG A 50 -22.75 -0.59 -12.63
C ARG A 50 -21.28 -0.96 -12.73
N GLN A 51 -20.38 0.02 -12.78
CA GLN A 51 -18.93 -0.21 -12.76
C GLN A 51 -18.48 -0.88 -11.45
N LEU A 52 -18.97 -0.39 -10.30
CA LEU A 52 -18.68 -1.01 -9.00
C LEU A 52 -19.18 -2.46 -8.92
N GLN A 53 -20.36 -2.75 -9.49
CA GLN A 53 -20.90 -4.11 -9.58
C GLN A 53 -20.00 -5.02 -10.42
N GLN A 54 -19.54 -4.53 -11.59
CA GLN A 54 -18.63 -5.27 -12.46
C GLN A 54 -17.30 -5.58 -11.77
N ILE A 55 -16.72 -4.60 -11.08
CA ILE A 55 -15.49 -4.79 -10.29
C ILE A 55 -15.71 -5.84 -9.20
N GLY A 56 -16.81 -5.77 -8.46
CA GLY A 56 -17.13 -6.73 -7.40
C GLY A 56 -17.27 -8.17 -7.91
N SER A 57 -17.94 -8.36 -9.04
CA SER A 57 -18.08 -9.70 -9.66
C SER A 57 -16.75 -10.22 -10.22
N ALA A 58 -15.98 -9.37 -10.89
CA ALA A 58 -14.67 -9.75 -11.45
C ALA A 58 -13.66 -10.12 -10.35
N LEU A 59 -13.69 -9.39 -9.22
CA LEU A 59 -12.87 -9.71 -8.05
C LEU A 59 -13.24 -11.10 -7.51
N GLU A 60 -14.52 -11.40 -7.31
CA GLU A 60 -14.96 -12.71 -6.81
C GLU A 60 -14.56 -13.85 -7.76
N GLU A 61 -14.74 -13.68 -9.07
CA GLU A 61 -14.34 -14.66 -10.07
C GLU A 61 -12.82 -14.91 -10.05
N THR A 62 -12.04 -13.84 -9.94
CA THR A 62 -10.57 -13.93 -9.84
C THR A 62 -10.16 -14.70 -8.57
N LEU A 63 -10.81 -14.43 -7.45
CA LEU A 63 -10.56 -15.14 -6.19
C LEU A 63 -10.93 -16.62 -6.29
N LYS A 64 -12.05 -16.96 -6.93
CA LYS A 64 -12.44 -18.36 -7.19
C LYS A 64 -11.45 -19.07 -8.10
N LYS A 65 -10.93 -18.40 -9.14
CA LYS A 65 -9.89 -18.97 -10.02
C LYS A 65 -8.59 -19.25 -9.27
N ALA A 66 -8.21 -18.37 -8.34
CA ALA A 66 -6.96 -18.48 -7.59
C ALA A 66 -7.03 -19.50 -6.43
N TYR A 67 -8.12 -19.51 -5.67
CA TYR A 67 -8.24 -20.25 -4.40
C TYR A 67 -9.40 -21.26 -4.36
N GLY A 68 -10.17 -21.39 -5.44
CA GLY A 68 -11.35 -22.27 -5.53
C GLY A 68 -12.63 -21.68 -4.93
N ASP A 69 -13.70 -22.47 -4.91
CA ASP A 69 -15.04 -22.02 -4.47
C ASP A 69 -15.09 -21.59 -3.00
N LYS A 70 -14.16 -22.09 -2.18
CA LYS A 70 -14.04 -21.78 -0.76
C LYS A 70 -12.92 -20.76 -0.49
N TRP A 71 -12.64 -19.87 -1.44
CA TRP A 71 -11.57 -18.87 -1.32
C TRP A 71 -11.61 -18.07 -0.01
N GLU A 72 -12.80 -17.84 0.59
CA GLU A 72 -12.96 -17.09 1.84
C GLU A 72 -12.16 -17.69 3.02
N SER A 73 -11.98 -19.01 3.06
CA SER A 73 -11.17 -19.68 4.09
C SER A 73 -9.71 -19.84 3.72
N GLU A 74 -9.39 -19.75 2.42
CA GLU A 74 -8.06 -20.01 1.86
C GLU A 74 -7.24 -18.72 1.67
N ILE A 75 -7.88 -17.55 1.62
CA ILE A 75 -7.14 -16.28 1.56
C ILE A 75 -6.23 -16.17 2.79
N PRO A 76 -4.92 -15.95 2.59
CA PRO A 76 -4.01 -15.66 3.67
C PRO A 76 -4.52 -14.46 4.47
N LYS A 77 -4.85 -14.69 5.73
CA LYS A 77 -5.08 -13.63 6.70
C LYS A 77 -3.74 -13.01 7.03
N TYR A 78 -3.68 -11.69 7.10
CA TYR A 78 -2.52 -10.99 7.66
C TYR A 78 -2.44 -11.41 9.13
N ALA A 79 -1.55 -12.36 9.40
CA ALA A 79 -1.31 -12.83 10.76
C ALA A 79 -0.67 -11.69 11.55
N ASP A 80 -1.32 -11.31 12.65
CA ASP A 80 -0.73 -10.51 13.74
C ASP A 80 0.17 -11.37 14.66
N GLU A 81 0.60 -12.55 14.20
CA GLU A 81 1.19 -13.57 15.08
C GLU A 81 2.55 -14.07 14.57
N GLY A 82 3.61 -13.35 14.95
CA GLY A 82 4.89 -13.94 15.38
C GLY A 82 5.70 -14.77 14.38
N LYS A 83 5.41 -14.76 13.08
CA LYS A 83 6.18 -15.52 12.08
C LYS A 83 7.01 -14.59 11.20
N HIS A 84 8.24 -14.36 11.68
CA HIS A 84 9.39 -13.91 10.90
C HIS A 84 9.15 -12.66 10.04
N LEU A 85 8.84 -11.55 10.71
CA LEU A 85 8.96 -10.23 10.12
C LEU A 85 10.40 -10.06 9.59
N ALA A 86 10.54 -9.88 8.28
CA ALA A 86 11.82 -9.65 7.62
C ALA A 86 11.80 -8.27 6.96
N CYS A 87 12.94 -7.59 7.00
CA CYS A 87 13.10 -6.31 6.33
C CYS A 87 12.91 -6.52 4.83
N SER A 88 11.96 -5.81 4.23
CA SER A 88 11.68 -5.86 2.79
C SER A 88 12.87 -5.40 1.93
N PHE A 89 13.88 -4.76 2.53
CA PHE A 89 15.01 -4.15 1.83
C PHE A 89 16.30 -4.98 1.91
N CYS A 90 16.63 -5.52 3.08
CA CYS A 90 17.85 -6.32 3.28
C CYS A 90 17.58 -7.80 3.57
N GLY A 91 16.32 -8.20 3.71
CA GLY A 91 15.92 -9.59 3.99
C GLY A 91 16.16 -10.05 5.44
N LYS A 92 16.86 -9.26 6.27
CA LYS A 92 17.14 -9.61 7.67
C LYS A 92 15.86 -9.77 8.48
N HIS A 93 15.79 -10.80 9.30
CA HIS A 93 14.71 -11.02 10.23
C HIS A 93 14.72 -10.00 11.37
N GLN A 94 13.57 -9.78 12.01
CA GLN A 94 13.39 -8.89 13.15
C GLN A 94 14.37 -9.18 14.29
N GLN A 95 14.80 -10.43 14.45
CA GLN A 95 15.78 -10.85 15.47
C GLN A 95 17.22 -10.46 15.12
N GLU A 96 17.50 -10.20 13.84
CA GLU A 96 18.85 -9.88 13.33
C GLU A 96 19.11 -8.37 13.29
N VAL A 97 18.11 -7.54 13.61
CA VAL A 97 18.18 -6.08 13.54
C VAL A 97 17.77 -5.47 14.87
N ARG A 98 18.30 -4.30 15.19
CA ARG A 98 18.01 -3.65 16.47
C ARG A 98 16.56 -3.18 16.51
N LYS A 99 16.04 -2.66 15.40
CA LYS A 99 14.64 -2.23 15.28
C LYS A 99 14.07 -2.54 13.91
N MET A 100 12.78 -2.82 13.89
CA MET A 100 12.00 -3.01 12.67
C MET A 100 10.71 -2.20 12.77
N ILE A 101 10.43 -1.42 11.72
CA ILE A 101 9.22 -0.61 11.58
C ILE A 101 8.30 -1.37 10.62
N ALA A 102 7.09 -1.69 11.08
CA ALA A 102 6.09 -2.44 10.33
C ALA A 102 5.01 -1.51 9.76
N GLY A 103 4.86 -1.51 8.44
CA GLY A 103 3.71 -0.93 7.73
C GLY A 103 2.74 -2.03 7.27
N PRO A 104 1.56 -1.67 6.74
CA PRO A 104 0.52 -2.64 6.34
C PRO A 104 0.98 -3.70 5.34
N SER A 105 1.96 -3.37 4.48
CA SER A 105 2.45 -4.27 3.42
C SER A 105 3.99 -4.35 3.33
N VAL A 106 4.73 -3.64 4.20
CA VAL A 106 6.17 -3.43 4.05
C VAL A 106 6.85 -3.22 5.39
N HIS A 107 8.07 -3.74 5.55
CA HIS A 107 8.82 -3.68 6.80
C HIS A 107 10.22 -3.14 6.54
N ILE A 108 10.72 -2.22 7.37
CA ILE A 108 12.06 -1.64 7.24
C ILE A 108 12.83 -1.70 8.56
N CYS A 109 14.11 -2.09 8.51
CA CYS A 109 14.97 -2.11 9.69
C CYS A 109 15.76 -0.81 9.89
N ASP A 110 16.29 -0.59 11.10
CA ASP A 110 17.03 0.63 11.44
C ASP A 110 18.29 0.86 10.58
N GLU A 111 18.95 -0.21 10.16
CA GLU A 111 20.10 -0.12 9.23
C GLU A 111 19.68 0.42 7.86
N CYS A 112 18.59 -0.11 7.30
CA CYS A 112 18.07 0.35 6.02
C CYS A 112 17.57 1.80 6.08
N VAL A 113 16.94 2.21 7.19
CA VAL A 113 16.55 3.62 7.36
C VAL A 113 17.77 4.55 7.35
N LYS A 114 18.87 4.15 8.00
CA LYS A 114 20.12 4.93 7.99
C LYS A 114 20.74 4.99 6.59
N LEU A 115 20.79 3.87 5.89
CA LEU A 115 21.32 3.80 4.53
C LEU A 115 20.52 4.72 3.59
N CYS A 116 19.18 4.64 3.63
CA CYS A 116 18.32 5.52 2.83
C CYS A 116 18.53 7.00 3.18
N GLY A 117 18.68 7.32 4.48
CA GLY A 117 18.99 8.68 4.93
C GLY A 117 20.33 9.20 4.40
N GLY A 118 21.36 8.36 4.33
CA GLY A 118 22.66 8.72 3.76
C GLY A 118 22.57 9.04 2.26
N ILE A 119 21.90 8.19 1.49
CA ILE A 119 21.68 8.38 0.05
C ILE A 119 20.96 9.71 -0.22
N MET A 120 19.91 10.01 0.55
CA MET A 120 19.16 11.27 0.41
C MET A 120 19.99 12.52 0.76
N ALA A 121 20.82 12.42 1.79
CA ALA A 121 21.72 13.52 2.16
C ALA A 121 22.78 13.76 1.07
N GLU A 122 23.34 12.70 0.49
CA GLU A 122 24.28 12.80 -0.63
C GLU A 122 23.65 13.44 -1.87
N GLU A 123 22.40 13.11 -2.20
CA GLU A 123 21.66 13.74 -3.31
C GLU A 123 21.37 15.22 -3.03
N LEU A 124 20.99 15.58 -1.80
CA LEU A 124 20.73 16.97 -1.42
C LEU A 124 22.00 17.84 -1.47
N GLU A 125 23.15 17.27 -1.09
CA GLU A 125 24.43 17.97 -1.13
C GLU A 125 25.01 18.02 -2.56
N ALA A 126 24.81 16.97 -3.38
CA ALA A 126 25.13 17.00 -4.81
C ALA A 126 24.29 18.03 -5.58
N ALA A 127 23.05 18.29 -5.15
CA ALA A 127 22.22 19.35 -5.70
C ALA A 127 22.71 20.78 -5.33
N LYS A 128 23.56 20.92 -4.30
CA LYS A 128 24.11 22.21 -3.82
C LYS A 128 25.52 22.52 -4.33
N GLY A 129 26.22 21.54 -4.91
CA GLY A 129 27.56 21.70 -5.49
C GLY A 129 27.57 21.20 -6.94
N SER A 130 27.56 22.11 -7.89
CA SER A 130 27.48 21.89 -9.35
C SER A 130 28.41 20.81 -9.96
N ASP A 131 27.83 20.05 -10.90
CA ASP A 131 28.38 19.43 -12.13
C ASP A 131 29.36 18.23 -12.05
N ALA A 132 28.99 17.16 -12.80
CA ALA A 132 29.72 15.94 -13.22
C ALA A 132 30.41 15.09 -12.12
N THR A 133 30.11 13.81 -11.87
CA THR A 133 30.01 12.67 -12.81
C THR A 133 29.61 11.41 -12.01
N SER A 134 28.51 10.72 -12.36
CA SER A 134 28.40 9.25 -12.19
C SER A 134 27.21 8.71 -13.00
N LYS A 135 27.48 7.63 -13.73
CA LYS A 135 26.73 7.19 -14.91
C LYS A 135 25.36 6.58 -14.55
N LYS A 136 24.28 7.14 -15.09
CA LYS A 136 23.00 6.45 -15.34
C LYS A 136 23.22 5.29 -16.34
N PRO A 137 22.59 4.11 -16.17
CA PRO A 137 22.12 3.35 -17.31
C PRO A 137 20.72 3.84 -17.71
N VAL A 138 20.69 4.45 -18.89
CA VAL A 138 19.68 4.41 -19.97
C VAL A 138 18.27 3.96 -19.61
N GLY A 139 17.31 4.84 -19.92
CA GLY A 139 15.88 4.56 -19.97
C GLY A 139 15.07 5.85 -20.03
N ASP A 140 15.10 6.51 -21.18
CA ASP A 140 14.24 7.65 -21.52
C ASP A 140 12.77 7.21 -21.55
N ALA A 141 12.05 7.46 -20.46
CA ALA A 141 10.61 7.70 -20.43
C ALA A 141 10.28 8.44 -19.13
N LYS A 142 9.56 9.55 -19.25
CA LYS A 142 8.88 10.22 -18.14
C LYS A 142 7.79 9.27 -17.63
N GLU A 143 8.15 8.29 -16.82
CA GLU A 143 7.23 7.30 -16.30
C GLU A 143 7.15 7.50 -14.80
N ASP A 144 6.00 7.99 -14.34
CA ASP A 144 5.72 8.14 -12.92
C ASP A 144 5.85 6.77 -12.26
N ARG A 145 6.65 6.68 -11.21
CA ARG A 145 6.85 5.45 -10.45
C ARG A 145 6.10 5.57 -9.13
N LEU A 146 5.60 4.44 -8.64
CA LEU A 146 4.88 4.41 -7.38
C LEU A 146 5.86 4.27 -6.21
N CYS A 147 5.66 5.09 -5.18
CA CYS A 147 6.28 4.86 -3.89
C CYS A 147 5.74 3.55 -3.28
N GLY A 148 6.62 2.62 -2.92
CA GLY A 148 6.25 1.33 -2.33
C GLY A 148 5.63 1.41 -0.93
N ILE A 149 5.63 2.60 -0.31
CA ILE A 149 5.05 2.85 1.02
C ILE A 149 3.66 3.48 0.91
N CYS A 150 3.55 4.67 0.31
CA CYS A 150 2.28 5.40 0.21
C CYS A 150 1.47 5.10 -1.06
N MET A 151 2.04 4.35 -2.01
CA MET A 151 1.44 4.03 -3.32
C MET A 151 1.10 5.24 -4.19
N GLU A 152 1.65 6.42 -3.89
CA GLU A 152 1.49 7.61 -4.73
C GLU A 152 2.49 7.60 -5.89
N ALA A 153 2.06 8.13 -7.03
CA ALA A 153 2.89 8.32 -8.22
C ALA A 153 3.76 9.57 -8.04
N ARG A 154 5.05 9.44 -8.35
CA ARG A 154 6.04 10.52 -8.27
C ARG A 154 6.95 10.49 -9.49
N GLU A 155 7.54 11.64 -9.81
CA GLU A 155 8.60 11.68 -10.81
C GLU A 155 9.79 10.84 -10.31
N THR A 156 10.45 10.11 -11.21
CA THR A 156 11.54 9.19 -10.84
C THR A 156 12.69 9.89 -10.11
N GLU A 157 12.86 11.20 -10.31
CA GLU A 157 13.86 12.04 -9.67
C GLU A 157 13.54 12.35 -8.19
N GLU A 158 12.28 12.22 -7.77
CA GLU A 158 11.84 12.39 -6.37
C GLU A 158 11.86 11.07 -5.59
N LEU A 159 12.36 10.00 -6.21
CA LEU A 159 12.26 8.63 -5.70
C LEU A 159 13.62 7.99 -5.53
N ILE A 160 13.86 7.49 -4.32
CA ILE A 160 15.02 6.65 -4.02
C ILE A 160 14.81 5.28 -4.65
N PHE A 161 15.77 4.84 -5.48
CA PHE A 161 15.80 3.48 -6.00
C PHE A 161 16.37 2.52 -4.95
N LEU A 162 15.61 1.48 -4.62
CA LEU A 162 16.06 0.45 -3.68
C LEU A 162 16.28 -0.85 -4.46
N PRO A 163 17.55 -1.27 -4.66
CA PRO A 163 17.94 -2.24 -5.70
C PRO A 163 17.33 -3.65 -5.61
N HIS A 164 16.49 -3.94 -4.62
CA HIS A 164 15.86 -5.25 -4.43
C HIS A 164 14.41 -5.18 -3.92
N ALA A 165 13.77 -4.01 -3.93
CA ALA A 165 12.48 -3.84 -3.26
C ALA A 165 11.48 -2.97 -4.04
N ALA A 166 11.77 -1.68 -4.21
CA ALA A 166 10.81 -0.69 -4.72
C ALA A 166 11.46 0.70 -4.94
N TYR A 167 10.62 1.69 -5.22
CA TYR A 167 10.94 3.12 -5.08
C TYR A 167 10.38 3.67 -3.77
N MET A 168 11.03 4.66 -3.16
CA MET A 168 10.55 5.32 -1.94
C MET A 168 10.66 6.84 -2.06
N CYS A 169 9.62 7.57 -1.67
CA CYS A 169 9.63 9.04 -1.69
C CYS A 169 10.24 9.62 -0.40
N ALA A 170 10.75 10.86 -0.48
CA ALA A 170 11.35 11.57 0.65
C ALA A 170 10.39 11.72 1.84
N GLY A 171 9.11 12.05 1.59
CA GLY A 171 8.11 12.20 2.66
C GLY A 171 7.91 10.93 3.48
N CYS A 172 7.80 9.76 2.83
CA CYS A 172 7.70 8.49 3.54
C CYS A 172 8.99 8.16 4.31
N LEU A 173 10.17 8.56 3.81
CA LEU A 173 11.41 8.39 4.55
C LEU A 173 11.43 9.24 5.83
N GLU A 174 11.02 10.51 5.76
CA GLU A 174 10.92 11.42 6.92
C GLU A 174 9.94 10.89 7.98
N ASP A 175 8.79 10.37 7.55
CA ASP A 175 7.82 9.75 8.45
C ASP A 175 8.40 8.51 9.15
N ILE A 176 9.08 7.64 8.40
CA ILE A 176 9.76 6.45 8.93
C ILE A 176 10.86 6.85 9.92
N GLN A 177 11.64 7.89 9.62
CA GLN A 177 12.67 8.43 10.52
C GLN A 177 12.05 8.99 11.81
N THR A 178 10.95 9.74 11.69
CA THR A 178 10.24 10.29 12.85
C THR A 178 9.72 9.18 13.77
N VAL A 179 9.17 8.10 13.20
CA VAL A 179 8.74 6.92 13.97
C VAL A 179 9.94 6.23 14.62
N ARG A 180 11.03 6.01 13.87
CA ARG A 180 12.27 5.43 14.41
C ARG A 180 12.78 6.19 15.63
N ASP A 181 12.77 7.51 15.56
CA ASP A 181 13.36 8.40 16.56
C ASP A 181 12.49 8.49 17.81
N LYS A 182 11.15 8.53 17.66
CA LYS A 182 10.21 8.43 18.80
C LYS A 182 10.34 7.10 19.55
N HIS A 183 10.59 6.01 18.84
CA HIS A 183 10.89 4.71 19.45
C HIS A 183 12.36 4.58 19.88
N GLY A 184 13.15 5.66 19.80
CA GLY A 184 14.54 5.84 20.24
C GLY A 184 14.73 6.09 21.74
N GLU A 185 13.74 6.71 22.39
CA GLU A 185 13.82 7.19 23.79
C GLU A 185 13.35 6.19 24.86
N LYS A 186 13.44 4.88 24.58
CA LYS A 186 13.23 3.83 25.60
C LYS A 186 14.35 2.83 25.60
#